data_AF-A0A0F8YIA6-F1
#
_entry.id   AF-A0A0F8YIA6-F1
#
_cell.length_a   1.000
_cell.length_b   1.000
_cell.length_c   1.000
_cell.angle_alpha   90.00
_cell.angle_beta   90.00
_cell.angle_gamma   90.00
#
_symmetry.space_group_name_H-M   'P 1'
#
loop_
_entity.id
_entity.type
_entity.pdbx_description
1 polymer ?
#
loop_
_entity_poly.entity_id
_entity_poly.type
_entity_poly.pdbx_seq_one_letter_code
_entity_poly.pdbx_strand_id
1 'polypeptide(L)'
;DYTISNLSFDGGVSDNQGLFSTFATGAEVRDLTFSSCSVTGDDFIGILVGFATGVDTVKVSDVNFVDCTVSGDNGVGCALGTALNGEGWQFWRCSVTGATNVTGTGMAIGALIGRLSSASGDITINMVVDCYSESTGEIEGDQAGGLLGEVSGGQVATNDELEVHTCYSTGTISREVSGDIGSGGLIGIADAVNITTCYSTGETTSLSAANDSHAVGGFIGFSAGYNTIINCYSTGDVTAHGNLSRVGGFCGKCDTAYTTFTRCYSTGDVSGLEGATSTWGYYAVGSFVGSLEDPTASPNNGLFERCWATGDLTLFEGDTADGDYGGAGGFVGNISRVPPIIRNCYSWSSLTMTDGAVEVGLGGFMGALTDVSGLNITADATILNCYT
;
A
#
# COMPACT_ATOMS: atom_id res chain seq x y z
N ASP A 1 -11.21 19.45 23.81
CA ASP A 1 -11.15 19.57 22.33
C ASP A 1 -10.86 21.02 21.98
N TYR A 2 -9.59 21.31 21.67
CA TYR A 2 -9.17 22.61 21.16
C TYR A 2 -8.94 22.52 19.66
N THR A 3 -9.10 23.64 18.94
CA THR A 3 -8.93 23.69 17.49
C THR A 3 -7.87 24.72 17.11
N ILE A 4 -6.91 24.31 16.28
CA ILE A 4 -6.03 25.20 15.53
C ILE A 4 -6.64 25.31 14.13
N SER A 5 -7.04 26.52 13.75
CA SER A 5 -7.70 26.77 12.47
C SER A 5 -6.87 27.69 11.58
N ASN A 6 -6.89 27.48 10.27
CA ASN A 6 -6.29 28.37 9.28
C ASN A 6 -4.77 28.58 9.48
N LEU A 7 -4.08 27.56 10.01
CA LEU A 7 -2.63 27.53 10.02
C LEU A 7 -2.16 27.40 8.58
N SER A 8 -1.35 28.34 8.11
CA SER A 8 -0.84 28.32 6.74
C SER A 8 0.67 28.48 6.74
N PHE A 9 1.36 27.51 6.14
CA PHE A 9 2.78 27.57 5.82
C PHE A 9 2.95 27.33 4.32
N ASP A 10 3.63 28.27 3.66
CA ASP A 10 4.10 28.11 2.28
C ASP A 10 5.62 28.18 2.32
N GLY A 11 6.24 27.00 2.46
CA GLY A 11 7.68 26.84 2.58
C GLY A 11 8.41 26.93 1.24
N GLY A 12 7.70 26.99 0.11
CA GLY A 12 8.30 26.84 -1.22
C GLY A 12 9.11 25.53 -1.31
N VAL A 13 10.42 25.66 -1.49
CA VAL A 13 11.36 24.53 -1.59
C VAL A 13 11.99 24.14 -0.23
N SER A 14 11.26 24.33 0.88
CA SER A 14 11.78 24.04 2.22
C SER A 14 11.29 22.69 2.73
N ASP A 15 12.21 21.91 3.30
CA ASP A 15 11.91 20.62 3.91
C ASP A 15 11.41 20.74 5.35
N ASN A 16 10.89 19.63 5.90
CA ASN A 16 10.58 19.43 7.32
C ASN A 16 9.54 20.44 7.85
N GLN A 17 8.50 20.70 7.06
CA GLN A 17 7.51 21.72 7.40
C GLN A 17 6.39 21.12 8.26
N GLY A 18 5.95 21.92 9.24
CA GLY A 18 4.85 21.62 10.15
C GLY A 18 4.77 22.61 11.29
N LEU A 19 3.76 22.47 12.15
CA LEU A 19 3.69 23.21 13.42
C LEU A 19 4.96 22.96 14.25
N PHE A 20 5.48 21.73 14.18
CA PHE A 20 6.80 21.36 14.63
C PHE A 20 7.60 20.84 13.44
N SER A 21 8.83 21.32 13.25
CA SER A 21 9.71 20.71 12.25
C SER A 21 10.10 19.29 12.67
N THR A 22 10.33 19.09 13.98
CA THR A 22 10.66 17.81 14.59
C THR A 22 10.18 17.75 16.05
N PHE A 23 10.12 16.55 16.61
CA PHE A 23 9.86 16.31 18.03
C PHE A 23 11.13 15.98 18.80
N ALA A 24 11.05 16.14 20.12
CA ALA A 24 12.03 15.57 21.05
C ALA A 24 11.53 14.20 21.54
N THR A 25 12.45 13.34 21.97
CA THR A 25 12.12 12.06 22.61
C THR A 25 11.14 12.28 23.78
N GLY A 26 10.06 11.50 23.80
CA GLY A 26 9.00 11.59 24.81
C GLY A 26 7.97 12.70 24.55
N ALA A 27 7.92 13.28 23.36
CA ALA A 27 6.90 14.26 23.01
C ALA A 27 5.49 13.65 23.04
N GLU A 28 4.53 14.39 23.59
CA GLU A 28 3.13 13.99 23.64
C GLU A 28 2.24 15.10 23.09
N VAL A 29 1.39 14.78 22.12
CA VAL A 29 0.38 15.66 21.52
C VAL A 29 -0.97 15.00 21.61
N ARG A 30 -1.97 15.70 22.15
CA ARG A 30 -3.32 15.14 22.30
C ARG A 30 -4.45 16.15 22.33
N ASP A 31 -5.67 15.65 22.10
CA ASP A 31 -6.94 16.37 22.26
C ASP A 31 -7.06 17.63 21.38
N LEU A 32 -6.62 17.52 20.12
CA LEU A 32 -6.42 18.64 19.21
C LEU A 32 -7.07 18.40 17.84
N THR A 33 -7.69 19.45 17.30
CA THR A 33 -8.17 19.44 15.91
C THR A 33 -7.44 20.50 15.09
N PHE A 34 -6.93 20.12 13.94
CA PHE A 34 -6.46 21.02 12.88
C PHE A 34 -7.56 21.17 11.85
N SER A 35 -8.02 22.40 11.60
CA SER A 35 -9.13 22.67 10.69
C SER A 35 -8.75 23.73 9.66
N SER A 36 -8.94 23.42 8.38
CA SER A 36 -8.60 24.34 7.29
C SER A 36 -7.13 24.77 7.31
N CYS A 37 -6.23 23.87 7.71
CA CYS A 37 -4.80 24.13 7.75
C CYS A 37 -4.17 23.78 6.40
N SER A 38 -3.21 24.58 5.94
CA SER A 38 -2.49 24.39 4.69
C SER A 38 -0.99 24.39 4.94
N VAL A 39 -0.29 23.33 4.56
CA VAL A 39 1.18 23.26 4.66
C VAL A 39 1.75 22.78 3.34
N THR A 40 2.60 23.60 2.74
CA THR A 40 3.31 23.31 1.49
C THR A 40 4.81 23.41 1.71
N GLY A 41 5.58 22.49 1.15
CA GLY A 41 7.04 22.53 1.13
C GLY A 41 7.61 21.58 0.06
N ASP A 42 8.88 21.19 0.23
CA ASP A 42 9.56 20.20 -0.61
C ASP A 42 9.46 18.83 0.06
N ASP A 43 10.44 18.39 0.86
CA ASP A 43 10.38 17.09 1.53
C ASP A 43 9.87 17.14 2.99
N PHE A 44 9.28 16.03 3.42
CA PHE A 44 8.90 15.74 4.81
C PHE A 44 7.90 16.74 5.38
N ILE A 45 6.69 16.70 4.84
CA ILE A 45 5.66 17.70 5.11
C ILE A 45 4.54 17.07 5.95
N GLY A 46 4.28 17.67 7.10
CA GLY A 46 3.08 17.36 7.87
C GLY A 46 2.61 18.52 8.71
N ILE A 47 1.29 18.67 8.88
CA ILE A 47 0.70 19.80 9.61
C ILE A 47 1.18 19.80 11.06
N LEU A 48 1.24 18.62 11.68
CA LEU A 48 1.73 18.50 13.05
C LEU A 48 3.26 18.41 13.09
N VAL A 49 3.86 17.41 12.42
CA VAL A 49 5.32 17.24 12.37
C VAL A 49 5.83 16.91 10.97
N GLY A 50 6.88 17.59 10.54
CA GLY A 50 7.53 17.34 9.26
C GLY A 50 8.42 16.09 9.29
N PHE A 51 9.55 16.16 10.02
CA PHE A 51 10.56 15.10 10.02
C PHE A 51 11.08 14.77 11.42
N ALA A 52 11.29 13.48 11.69
CA ALA A 52 11.98 13.02 12.88
C ALA A 52 12.92 11.85 12.57
N THR A 53 14.11 11.85 13.17
CA THR A 53 15.06 10.75 13.05
C THR A 53 15.71 10.45 14.39
N GLY A 54 15.72 9.18 14.82
CA GLY A 54 16.26 8.78 16.13
C GLY A 54 15.52 9.42 17.32
N VAL A 55 14.23 9.67 17.16
CA VAL A 55 13.37 10.23 18.20
C VAL A 55 12.47 9.12 18.71
N ASP A 56 12.47 8.89 20.02
CA ASP A 56 11.76 7.76 20.61
C ASP A 56 10.56 8.20 21.46
N THR A 57 9.65 7.27 21.73
CA THR A 57 8.54 7.38 22.69
C THR A 57 7.61 8.56 22.43
N VAL A 58 7.32 8.86 21.16
CA VAL A 58 6.38 9.91 20.77
C VAL A 58 4.95 9.40 20.83
N LYS A 59 4.05 10.19 21.42
CA LYS A 59 2.61 9.87 21.44
C LYS A 59 1.79 10.97 20.80
N VAL A 60 0.97 10.58 19.84
CA VAL A 60 -0.01 11.45 19.18
C VAL A 60 -1.36 10.79 19.34
N SER A 61 -2.25 11.35 20.17
CA SER A 61 -3.55 10.73 20.44
C SER A 61 -4.72 11.70 20.36
N ASP A 62 -5.84 11.29 19.76
CA ASP A 62 -7.02 12.15 19.64
C ASP A 62 -6.69 13.46 18.88
N VAL A 63 -5.93 13.31 17.78
CA VAL A 63 -5.54 14.41 16.89
C VAL A 63 -6.21 14.27 15.53
N ASN A 64 -7.01 15.26 15.17
CA ASN A 64 -7.89 15.20 14.00
C ASN A 64 -7.55 16.29 12.99
N PHE A 65 -7.58 15.97 11.71
CA PHE A 65 -7.36 16.88 10.59
C PHE A 65 -8.64 16.97 9.75
N VAL A 66 -9.13 18.19 9.54
CA VAL A 66 -10.43 18.43 8.88
C VAL A 66 -10.27 19.54 7.84
N ASP A 67 -10.64 19.24 6.60
CA ASP A 67 -10.56 20.17 5.46
C ASP A 67 -9.17 20.79 5.27
N CYS A 68 -8.11 19.99 5.45
CA CYS A 68 -6.73 20.45 5.37
C CYS A 68 -6.12 20.27 3.98
N THR A 69 -5.03 20.97 3.70
CA THR A 69 -4.23 20.76 2.48
C THR A 69 -2.78 20.55 2.86
N VAL A 70 -2.17 19.47 2.39
CA VAL A 70 -0.74 19.19 2.60
C VAL A 70 -0.12 18.86 1.26
N SER A 71 0.95 19.56 0.90
CA SER A 71 1.64 19.36 -0.37
C SER A 71 3.15 19.32 -0.20
N GLY A 72 3.80 18.34 -0.83
CA GLY A 72 5.26 18.20 -0.85
C GLY A 72 5.74 17.32 -2.00
N ASP A 73 6.97 16.81 -1.90
CA ASP A 73 7.56 15.82 -2.79
C ASP A 73 7.58 14.45 -2.10
N ASN A 74 8.48 14.22 -1.13
CA ASN A 74 8.59 12.95 -0.40
C ASN A 74 8.12 13.05 1.05
N GLY A 75 7.46 12.00 1.55
CA GLY A 75 7.08 11.89 2.96
C GLY A 75 6.04 12.93 3.35
N VAL A 76 4.82 12.80 2.83
CA VAL A 76 3.75 13.77 3.04
C VAL A 76 2.59 13.12 3.78
N GLY A 77 2.15 13.74 4.88
CA GLY A 77 0.95 13.33 5.59
C GLY A 77 0.49 14.34 6.63
N CYS A 78 -0.80 14.36 6.96
CA CYS A 78 -1.35 15.40 7.84
C CYS A 78 -0.70 15.45 9.22
N ALA A 79 -0.51 14.29 9.86
CA ALA A 79 0.12 14.23 11.18
C ALA A 79 1.64 14.20 11.10
N LEU A 80 2.18 13.39 10.19
CA LEU A 80 3.61 13.12 10.11
C LEU A 80 4.04 13.04 8.65
N GLY A 81 5.01 13.85 8.26
CA GLY A 81 5.70 13.68 6.99
C GLY A 81 6.54 12.41 7.00
N THR A 82 7.59 12.36 7.82
CA THR A 82 8.45 11.19 7.94
C THR A 82 9.06 11.03 9.34
N ALA A 83 9.00 9.82 9.89
CA ALA A 83 9.80 9.41 11.04
C ALA A 83 10.67 8.20 10.67
N LEU A 84 11.98 8.29 10.95
CA LEU A 84 12.96 7.24 10.66
C LEU A 84 13.74 6.83 11.90
N ASN A 85 14.05 5.54 12.03
CA ASN A 85 14.92 5.01 13.09
C ASN A 85 14.52 5.46 14.51
N GLY A 86 13.23 5.72 14.73
CA GLY A 86 12.68 6.10 16.03
C GLY A 86 11.80 4.98 16.55
N GLU A 87 11.80 4.78 17.85
CA GLU A 87 11.05 3.68 18.50
C GLU A 87 9.89 4.19 19.33
N GLY A 88 8.84 3.39 19.50
CA GLY A 88 7.70 3.73 20.35
C GLY A 88 6.93 4.97 19.92
N TRP A 89 6.88 5.28 18.62
CA TRP A 89 5.90 6.21 18.05
C TRP A 89 4.51 5.59 18.12
N GLN A 90 3.57 6.31 18.70
CA GLN A 90 2.22 5.81 18.93
C GLN A 90 1.21 6.83 18.42
N PHE A 91 0.49 6.46 17.36
CA PHE A 91 -0.65 7.21 16.84
C PHE A 91 -1.94 6.51 17.27
N TRP A 92 -2.77 7.19 18.05
CA TRP A 92 -4.01 6.64 18.60
C TRP A 92 -5.22 7.51 18.32
N ARG A 93 -6.28 6.94 17.75
CA ARG A 93 -7.56 7.66 17.55
C ARG A 93 -7.37 8.99 16.81
N CYS A 94 -6.49 8.98 15.80
CA CYS A 94 -6.26 10.14 14.95
C CYS A 94 -7.05 10.00 13.64
N SER A 95 -7.56 11.12 13.12
CA SER A 95 -8.42 11.08 11.93
C SER A 95 -8.03 12.12 10.88
N VAL A 96 -8.28 11.78 9.62
CA VAL A 96 -8.26 12.73 8.49
C VAL A 96 -9.63 12.71 7.82
N THR A 97 -10.29 13.86 7.73
CA THR A 97 -11.70 13.95 7.30
C THR A 97 -11.98 15.21 6.50
N GLY A 98 -13.17 15.30 5.92
CA GLY A 98 -13.60 16.44 5.12
C GLY A 98 -12.88 16.49 3.77
N ALA A 99 -12.86 17.66 3.14
CA ALA A 99 -12.21 17.88 1.85
C ALA A 99 -10.68 18.03 2.01
N THR A 100 -10.03 17.06 2.68
CA THR A 100 -8.60 17.10 2.94
C THR A 100 -7.80 16.58 1.76
N ASN A 101 -6.88 17.40 1.23
CA ASN A 101 -6.02 17.00 0.11
C ASN A 101 -4.59 16.76 0.60
N VAL A 102 -4.00 15.62 0.21
CA VAL A 102 -2.61 15.28 0.51
C VAL A 102 -1.93 14.91 -0.79
N THR A 103 -1.06 15.78 -1.28
CA THR A 103 -0.45 15.68 -2.61
C THR A 103 1.07 15.62 -2.51
N GLY A 104 1.67 14.63 -3.17
CA GLY A 104 3.10 14.45 -3.29
C GLY A 104 3.51 14.17 -4.73
N THR A 105 4.64 14.71 -5.16
CA THR A 105 5.25 14.36 -6.46
C THR A 105 6.24 13.19 -6.38
N GLY A 106 6.60 12.80 -5.15
CA GLY A 106 7.54 11.74 -4.84
C GLY A 106 6.91 10.70 -3.93
N MET A 107 7.73 10.07 -3.09
CA MET A 107 7.41 8.83 -2.40
C MET A 107 6.79 9.01 -1.01
N ALA A 108 6.08 7.98 -0.55
CA ALA A 108 5.52 7.82 0.79
C ALA A 108 4.51 8.92 1.15
N ILE A 109 3.38 8.89 0.45
CA ILE A 109 2.27 9.81 0.65
C ILE A 109 1.14 9.10 1.37
N GLY A 110 0.74 9.58 2.54
CA GLY A 110 -0.40 9.02 3.24
C GLY A 110 -1.24 10.10 3.89
N ALA A 111 -2.56 9.93 3.89
CA ALA A 111 -3.46 10.95 4.43
C ALA A 111 -3.03 11.40 5.84
N LEU A 112 -2.73 10.44 6.71
CA LEU A 112 -2.32 10.71 8.08
C LEU A 112 -0.79 10.74 8.23
N ILE A 113 -0.11 9.73 7.67
CA ILE A 113 1.34 9.55 7.82
C ILE A 113 1.96 9.28 6.46
N GLY A 114 2.98 10.06 6.09
CA GLY A 114 3.80 9.80 4.91
C GLY A 114 4.64 8.54 5.11
N ARG A 115 5.66 8.61 5.96
CA ARG A 115 6.52 7.45 6.31
C ARG A 115 6.68 7.28 7.82
N LEU A 116 6.57 6.04 8.30
CA LEU A 116 6.94 5.65 9.66
C LEU A 116 7.81 4.40 9.61
N SER A 117 9.09 4.54 9.97
CA SER A 117 10.01 3.41 10.04
C SER A 117 10.71 3.26 11.38
N SER A 118 10.86 2.00 11.80
CA SER A 118 11.49 1.61 13.06
C SER A 118 12.98 1.29 12.82
N ALA A 119 13.82 1.50 13.83
CA ALA A 119 15.18 1.00 13.84
C ALA A 119 15.20 -0.53 14.03
N SER A 120 16.29 -1.17 13.62
CA SER A 120 16.46 -2.62 13.80
C SER A 120 16.94 -2.96 15.22
N GLY A 121 16.34 -3.97 15.82
CA GLY A 121 16.86 -4.62 17.04
C GLY A 121 16.36 -4.09 18.38
N ASP A 122 15.30 -3.27 18.40
CA ASP A 122 14.70 -2.74 19.63
C ASP A 122 13.36 -3.43 19.98
N ILE A 123 12.90 -3.26 21.22
CA ILE A 123 11.71 -3.94 21.80
C ILE A 123 10.46 -3.05 21.75
N THR A 124 10.63 -1.73 21.59
CA THR A 124 9.50 -0.78 21.68
C THR A 124 8.93 -0.49 20.29
N ILE A 125 7.92 -1.25 19.89
CA ILE A 125 7.34 -1.13 18.56
C ILE A 125 6.61 0.21 18.32
N ASN A 126 6.74 0.70 17.09
CA ASN A 126 5.89 1.76 16.56
C ASN A 126 4.46 1.23 16.34
N MET A 127 3.45 2.05 16.61
CA MET A 127 2.04 1.66 16.59
C MET A 127 1.16 2.72 15.93
N VAL A 128 0.27 2.29 15.04
CA VAL A 128 -0.82 3.09 14.48
C VAL A 128 -2.14 2.37 14.77
N VAL A 129 -2.96 2.92 15.65
CA VAL A 129 -4.09 2.20 16.23
C VAL A 129 -5.33 3.07 16.31
N ASP A 130 -6.48 2.52 15.90
CA ASP A 130 -7.78 3.22 15.86
C ASP A 130 -7.73 4.50 15.00
N CYS A 131 -6.85 4.56 14.01
CA CYS A 131 -6.66 5.73 13.15
C CYS A 131 -7.40 5.56 11.83
N TYR A 132 -7.92 6.65 11.27
CA TYR A 132 -8.68 6.55 10.03
C TYR A 132 -8.61 7.76 9.11
N SER A 133 -8.90 7.51 7.84
CA SER A 133 -9.06 8.52 6.80
C SER A 133 -10.44 8.38 6.17
N GLU A 134 -11.28 9.39 6.32
CA GLU A 134 -12.56 9.56 5.63
C GLU A 134 -12.50 10.83 4.76
N SER A 135 -11.34 11.09 4.16
CA SER A 135 -11.19 12.25 3.30
C SER A 135 -12.04 12.12 2.05
N THR A 136 -12.74 13.19 1.69
CA THR A 136 -13.39 13.34 0.38
C THR A 136 -12.52 14.15 -0.59
N GLY A 137 -11.37 14.63 -0.13
CA GLY A 137 -10.34 15.20 -0.99
C GLY A 137 -9.47 14.12 -1.62
N GLU A 138 -8.51 14.54 -2.44
CA GLU A 138 -7.63 13.62 -3.17
C GLU A 138 -6.36 13.31 -2.38
N ILE A 139 -5.94 12.05 -2.44
CA ILE A 139 -4.64 11.59 -1.97
C ILE A 139 -3.86 11.19 -3.22
N GLU A 140 -2.82 11.96 -3.52
CA GLU A 140 -2.08 11.86 -4.77
C GLU A 140 -0.58 11.76 -4.50
N GLY A 141 0.10 10.84 -5.17
CA GLY A 141 1.55 10.77 -5.22
C GLY A 141 2.09 9.35 -5.20
N ASP A 142 3.42 9.22 -5.15
CA ASP A 142 4.06 7.92 -5.25
C ASP A 142 4.01 7.19 -3.92
N GLN A 143 3.84 5.86 -3.98
CA GLN A 143 3.63 5.05 -2.79
C GLN A 143 2.41 5.53 -1.96
N ALA A 144 1.37 6.01 -2.64
CA ALA A 144 0.20 6.56 -1.97
C ALA A 144 -0.54 5.49 -1.17
N GLY A 145 -0.79 5.78 0.10
CA GLY A 145 -1.70 5.05 0.95
C GLY A 145 -2.86 5.92 1.42
N GLY A 146 -4.08 5.39 1.38
CA GLY A 146 -5.25 6.16 1.81
C GLY A 146 -5.20 6.62 3.27
N LEU A 147 -4.38 5.96 4.09
CA LEU A 147 -4.02 6.39 5.44
C LEU A 147 -2.50 6.58 5.63
N LEU A 148 -1.70 5.62 5.14
CA LEU A 148 -0.27 5.50 5.42
C LEU A 148 0.54 5.31 4.13
N GLY A 149 1.48 6.19 3.81
CA GLY A 149 2.30 6.03 2.60
C GLY A 149 3.22 4.81 2.71
N GLU A 150 4.12 4.82 3.68
CA GLU A 150 5.04 3.72 3.96
C GLU A 150 5.12 3.43 5.46
N VAL A 151 5.02 2.15 5.79
CA VAL A 151 5.31 1.63 7.13
C VAL A 151 6.36 0.52 7.04
N SER A 152 7.43 0.67 7.81
CA SER A 152 8.54 -0.28 7.83
C SER A 152 8.97 -0.62 9.26
N GLY A 153 8.91 -1.89 9.63
CA GLY A 153 9.47 -2.41 10.86
C GLY A 153 10.99 -2.60 10.77
N GLY A 154 11.65 -2.67 11.92
CA GLY A 154 13.02 -3.13 11.98
C GLY A 154 13.09 -4.59 11.54
N GLN A 155 13.89 -4.90 10.52
CA GLN A 155 14.09 -6.26 9.99
C GLN A 155 14.72 -7.18 11.04
N VAL A 156 13.92 -7.69 11.97
CA VAL A 156 14.32 -8.69 12.95
C VAL A 156 13.25 -9.77 12.96
N ALA A 157 13.67 -11.03 12.82
CA ALA A 157 12.80 -12.20 12.92
C ALA A 157 12.25 -12.45 14.35
N THR A 158 12.20 -11.41 15.18
CA THR A 158 11.60 -11.38 16.51
C THR A 158 10.31 -10.56 16.42
N ASN A 159 9.35 -10.81 17.31
CA ASN A 159 7.99 -10.25 17.26
C ASN A 159 7.92 -8.71 17.53
N ASP A 160 8.89 -7.96 17.05
CA ASP A 160 9.10 -6.52 17.27
C ASP A 160 8.77 -5.73 15.97
N GLU A 161 7.74 -6.17 15.27
CA GLU A 161 7.25 -5.55 14.03
C GLU A 161 6.35 -4.35 14.36
N LEU A 162 6.36 -3.33 13.49
CA LEU A 162 5.45 -2.19 13.60
C LEU A 162 3.99 -2.70 13.58
N GLU A 163 3.13 -2.16 14.46
CA GLU A 163 1.72 -2.57 14.54
C GLU A 163 0.79 -1.54 13.89
N VAL A 164 -0.05 -1.99 12.96
CA VAL A 164 -1.19 -1.24 12.43
C VAL A 164 -2.47 -1.99 12.81
N HIS A 165 -3.30 -1.42 13.68
CA HIS A 165 -4.44 -2.14 14.28
C HIS A 165 -5.72 -1.31 14.26
N THR A 166 -6.82 -1.89 13.77
CA THR A 166 -8.15 -1.25 13.77
C THR A 166 -8.14 0.10 13.04
N CYS A 167 -7.42 0.16 11.91
CA CYS A 167 -7.29 1.35 11.09
C CYS A 167 -8.04 1.22 9.77
N TYR A 168 -8.52 2.33 9.21
CA TYR A 168 -9.19 2.29 7.91
C TYR A 168 -9.03 3.52 7.04
N SER A 169 -9.32 3.35 5.74
CA SER A 169 -9.38 4.44 4.77
C SER A 169 -10.60 4.29 3.87
N THR A 170 -11.31 5.39 3.64
CA THR A 170 -12.33 5.52 2.58
C THR A 170 -11.92 6.56 1.54
N GLY A 171 -10.74 7.17 1.68
CA GLY A 171 -10.26 8.22 0.79
C GLY A 171 -9.89 7.67 -0.58
N THR A 172 -10.28 8.40 -1.62
CA THR A 172 -9.93 8.06 -3.00
C THR A 172 -8.46 8.37 -3.26
N ILE A 173 -7.78 7.41 -3.88
CA ILE A 173 -6.41 7.57 -4.35
C ILE A 173 -6.47 7.75 -5.86
N SER A 174 -6.03 8.91 -6.31
CA SER A 174 -5.87 9.25 -7.72
C SER A 174 -4.42 9.63 -7.95
N ARG A 175 -3.71 8.87 -8.78
CA ARG A 175 -2.32 9.19 -9.14
C ARG A 175 -2.13 9.24 -10.65
N GLU A 176 -1.40 10.25 -11.11
CA GLU A 176 -0.63 10.24 -12.35
C GLU A 176 0.87 9.98 -12.02
N VAL A 177 1.40 8.85 -12.45
CA VAL A 177 2.72 8.31 -12.10
C VAL A 177 3.78 8.74 -13.12
N SER A 178 4.96 9.13 -12.62
CA SER A 178 6.25 8.91 -13.27
C SER A 178 7.20 8.21 -12.30
N GLY A 179 7.35 6.89 -12.39
CA GLY A 179 8.23 6.09 -11.55
C GLY A 179 7.62 4.78 -11.08
N ASP A 180 8.49 3.81 -10.76
CA ASP A 180 8.09 2.57 -10.10
C ASP A 180 7.37 2.88 -8.76
N ILE A 181 6.74 1.87 -8.15
CA ILE A 181 6.36 1.80 -6.72
C ILE A 181 4.86 1.98 -6.40
N GLY A 182 4.42 1.22 -5.39
CA GLY A 182 3.06 0.74 -5.25
C GLY A 182 2.08 1.61 -4.46
N SER A 183 0.84 1.70 -4.96
CA SER A 183 -0.25 2.48 -4.37
C SER A 183 -1.30 1.55 -3.75
N GLY A 184 -1.76 1.84 -2.53
CA GLY A 184 -2.67 0.98 -1.80
C GLY A 184 -3.78 1.71 -1.07
N GLY A 185 -5.01 1.21 -1.14
CA GLY A 185 -6.16 1.87 -0.53
C GLY A 185 -6.01 2.23 0.97
N LEU A 186 -5.26 1.44 1.74
CA LEU A 186 -4.86 1.80 3.12
C LEU A 186 -3.38 2.19 3.22
N ILE A 187 -2.51 1.34 2.68
CA ILE A 187 -1.05 1.44 2.82
C ILE A 187 -0.39 1.39 1.43
N GLY A 188 0.48 2.34 1.09
CA GLY A 188 1.29 2.26 -0.12
C GLY A 188 2.29 1.09 -0.05
N ILE A 189 3.19 1.14 0.95
CA ILE A 189 4.21 0.11 1.20
C ILE A 189 4.16 -0.39 2.65
N ALA A 190 4.20 -1.72 2.79
CA ALA A 190 4.39 -2.40 4.06
C ALA A 190 5.61 -3.32 4.04
N ASP A 191 6.49 -3.19 5.03
CA ASP A 191 7.68 -4.02 5.19
C ASP A 191 7.90 -4.39 6.67
N ALA A 192 7.91 -5.67 7.03
CA ALA A 192 8.02 -6.12 8.42
C ALA A 192 6.96 -5.51 9.37
N VAL A 193 5.68 -5.59 8.98
CA VAL A 193 4.55 -4.98 9.71
C VAL A 193 3.48 -6.01 10.09
N ASN A 194 2.95 -5.87 11.31
CA ASN A 194 1.74 -6.53 11.79
C ASN A 194 0.51 -5.67 11.48
N ILE A 195 -0.34 -6.09 10.54
CA ILE A 195 -1.55 -5.37 10.14
C ILE A 195 -2.78 -6.20 10.53
N THR A 196 -3.61 -5.69 11.46
CA THR A 196 -4.73 -6.46 12.00
C THR A 196 -6.04 -5.68 12.11
N THR A 197 -7.15 -6.29 11.69
CA THR A 197 -8.49 -5.70 11.79
C THR A 197 -8.62 -4.35 11.07
N CYS A 198 -7.94 -4.20 9.94
CA CYS A 198 -7.90 -2.95 9.17
C CYS A 198 -8.65 -3.09 7.84
N TYR A 199 -9.14 -1.99 7.29
CA TYR A 199 -9.82 -2.06 5.99
C TYR A 199 -9.66 -0.83 5.10
N SER A 200 -9.90 -1.02 3.81
CA SER A 200 -10.01 0.07 2.84
C SER A 200 -11.31 -0.05 2.05
N THR A 201 -11.99 1.06 1.80
CA THR A 201 -13.12 1.12 0.87
C THR A 201 -12.92 2.20 -0.20
N GLY A 202 -11.79 2.92 -0.17
CA GLY A 202 -11.48 3.96 -1.13
C GLY A 202 -11.08 3.37 -2.49
N GLU A 203 -11.58 3.98 -3.56
CA GLU A 203 -11.15 3.64 -4.92
C GLU A 203 -9.68 3.97 -5.11
N THR A 204 -8.96 3.09 -5.81
CA THR A 204 -7.53 3.28 -6.11
C THR A 204 -7.33 3.32 -7.61
N THR A 205 -6.97 4.48 -8.13
CA THR A 205 -6.65 4.67 -9.55
C THR A 205 -5.18 5.07 -9.72
N SER A 206 -4.47 4.33 -10.56
CA SER A 206 -3.07 4.62 -10.90
C SER A 206 -2.89 4.70 -12.42
N LEU A 207 -2.33 5.82 -12.88
CA LEU A 207 -2.05 6.09 -14.29
C LEU A 207 -0.54 6.11 -14.50
N SER A 208 0.05 5.14 -15.20
CA SER A 208 1.50 5.06 -15.43
C SER A 208 1.94 5.56 -16.81
N ALA A 209 3.02 6.34 -16.82
CA ALA A 209 3.80 6.63 -18.01
C ALA A 209 4.51 5.37 -18.54
N ALA A 210 4.86 5.35 -19.82
CA ALA A 210 5.43 4.17 -20.46
C ALA A 210 6.75 3.70 -19.80
N ASN A 211 6.78 2.41 -19.42
CA ASN A 211 7.92 1.61 -18.90
C ASN A 211 8.17 1.60 -17.37
N ASP A 212 7.26 2.10 -16.54
CA ASP A 212 7.38 2.00 -15.08
C ASP A 212 6.65 0.78 -14.51
N SER A 213 7.33 0.03 -13.64
CA SER A 213 6.85 -1.09 -12.84
C SER A 213 6.12 -0.60 -11.59
N HIS A 214 4.79 -0.66 -11.63
CA HIS A 214 3.93 -0.18 -10.53
C HIS A 214 3.05 -1.30 -9.98
N ALA A 215 2.78 -1.23 -8.68
CA ALA A 215 1.97 -2.20 -7.95
C ALA A 215 0.75 -1.52 -7.35
N VAL A 216 -0.45 -1.94 -7.69
CA VAL A 216 -1.68 -1.26 -7.26
C VAL A 216 -2.54 -2.25 -6.51
N GLY A 217 -2.86 -1.92 -5.25
CA GLY A 217 -3.64 -2.76 -4.36
C GLY A 217 -4.87 -2.03 -3.83
N GLY A 218 -6.00 -2.72 -3.70
CA GLY A 218 -7.15 -2.14 -3.00
C GLY A 218 -6.89 -1.94 -1.50
N PHE A 219 -5.90 -2.62 -0.92
CA PHE A 219 -5.49 -2.51 0.49
C PHE A 219 -4.02 -2.10 0.64
N ILE A 220 -3.09 -2.88 0.07
CA ILE A 220 -1.63 -2.65 0.10
C ILE A 220 -1.08 -2.57 -1.32
N GLY A 221 -0.35 -1.51 -1.67
CA GLY A 221 0.31 -1.41 -2.97
C GLY A 221 1.43 -2.45 -3.11
N PHE A 222 2.42 -2.37 -2.23
CA PHE A 222 3.55 -3.30 -2.19
C PHE A 222 3.84 -3.81 -0.77
N SER A 223 3.81 -5.14 -0.61
CA SER A 223 4.27 -5.84 0.60
C SER A 223 5.68 -6.37 0.37
N ALA A 224 6.70 -5.77 1.00
CA ALA A 224 8.13 -6.08 0.76
C ALA A 224 8.68 -7.30 1.53
N GLY A 225 7.86 -7.93 2.38
CA GLY A 225 8.21 -9.16 3.10
C GLY A 225 7.95 -9.04 4.61
N TYR A 226 8.02 -10.17 5.30
CA TYR A 226 7.89 -10.26 6.77
C TYR A 226 6.60 -9.62 7.33
N ASN A 227 5.54 -9.54 6.52
CA ASN A 227 4.30 -8.92 6.96
C ASN A 227 3.33 -9.97 7.49
N THR A 228 2.62 -9.66 8.57
CA THR A 228 1.51 -10.48 9.07
C THR A 228 0.22 -9.70 8.96
N ILE A 229 -0.67 -10.12 8.05
CA ILE A 229 -1.93 -9.46 7.75
C ILE A 229 -3.11 -10.34 8.18
N ILE A 230 -3.93 -9.87 9.14
CA ILE A 230 -5.00 -10.69 9.74
C ILE A 230 -6.32 -9.93 9.85
N ASN A 231 -7.42 -10.55 9.42
CA ASN A 231 -8.78 -9.98 9.50
C ASN A 231 -8.91 -8.63 8.78
N CYS A 232 -8.24 -8.47 7.65
CA CYS A 232 -8.25 -7.22 6.89
C CYS A 232 -9.03 -7.33 5.60
N TYR A 233 -9.57 -6.23 5.07
CA TYR A 233 -10.28 -6.29 3.79
C TYR A 233 -10.18 -5.03 2.94
N SER A 234 -10.44 -5.20 1.65
CA SER A 234 -10.70 -4.08 0.74
C SER A 234 -11.99 -4.24 -0.04
N THR A 235 -12.72 -3.15 -0.22
CA THR A 235 -13.93 -3.10 -1.06
C THR A 235 -13.89 -1.99 -2.10
N GLY A 236 -12.81 -1.22 -2.18
CA GLY A 236 -12.65 -0.17 -3.18
C GLY A 236 -12.22 -0.76 -4.51
N ASP A 237 -12.77 -0.23 -5.60
CA ASP A 237 -12.37 -0.64 -6.95
C ASP A 237 -10.93 -0.23 -7.23
N VAL A 238 -10.23 -1.07 -8.00
CA VAL A 238 -8.83 -0.86 -8.35
C VAL A 238 -8.71 -0.72 -9.86
N THR A 239 -8.27 0.45 -10.31
CA THR A 239 -7.98 0.70 -11.72
C THR A 239 -6.50 1.04 -11.89
N ALA A 240 -5.80 0.30 -12.73
CA ALA A 240 -4.40 0.55 -13.02
C ALA A 240 -4.16 0.59 -14.52
N HIS A 241 -3.45 1.62 -14.98
CA HIS A 241 -3.06 1.80 -16.37
C HIS A 241 -1.54 1.75 -16.48
N GLY A 242 -1.01 0.94 -17.39
CA GLY A 242 0.39 0.99 -17.77
C GLY A 242 0.97 -0.34 -18.27
N ASN A 243 2.26 -0.31 -18.60
CA ASN A 243 2.95 -1.38 -19.30
C ASN A 243 3.46 -2.51 -18.37
N LEU A 244 3.84 -2.17 -17.13
CA LEU A 244 4.43 -3.10 -16.16
C LEU A 244 3.63 -3.15 -14.85
N SER A 245 2.36 -3.52 -14.94
CA SER A 245 1.39 -3.38 -13.84
C SER A 245 1.23 -4.67 -13.04
N ARG A 246 1.35 -4.60 -11.71
CA ARG A 246 0.86 -5.65 -10.78
C ARG A 246 -0.37 -5.15 -10.05
N VAL A 247 -1.53 -5.68 -10.39
CA VAL A 247 -2.81 -5.14 -9.93
C VAL A 247 -3.55 -6.19 -9.11
N GLY A 248 -3.86 -5.84 -7.86
CA GLY A 248 -4.52 -6.73 -6.91
C GLY A 248 -5.71 -6.06 -6.23
N GLY A 249 -6.85 -6.75 -6.14
CA GLY A 249 -7.98 -6.20 -5.36
C GLY A 249 -7.68 -6.07 -3.87
N PHE A 250 -6.73 -6.85 -3.33
CA PHE A 250 -6.19 -6.67 -1.98
C PHE A 250 -4.76 -6.13 -2.02
N CYS A 251 -3.83 -6.84 -2.67
CA CYS A 251 -2.42 -6.44 -2.72
C CYS A 251 -1.86 -6.44 -4.15
N GLY A 252 -1.23 -5.35 -4.58
CA GLY A 252 -0.66 -5.25 -5.93
C GLY A 252 0.49 -6.24 -6.12
N LYS A 253 1.58 -6.02 -5.38
CA LYS A 253 2.73 -6.92 -5.33
C LYS A 253 2.97 -7.38 -3.89
N CYS A 254 3.21 -8.67 -3.71
CA CYS A 254 3.57 -9.24 -2.44
C CYS A 254 4.83 -10.09 -2.56
N ASP A 255 5.85 -9.70 -1.81
CA ASP A 255 7.03 -10.52 -1.56
C ASP A 255 6.65 -11.59 -0.52
N THR A 256 6.77 -12.85 -0.94
CA THR A 256 6.30 -14.01 -0.18
C THR A 256 7.23 -14.40 0.97
N ALA A 257 8.44 -13.84 1.05
CA ALA A 257 9.37 -14.09 2.13
C ALA A 257 8.72 -13.74 3.49
N TYR A 258 8.26 -14.76 4.20
CA TYR A 258 7.61 -14.67 5.52
C TYR A 258 6.30 -13.86 5.59
N THR A 259 5.72 -13.47 4.45
CA THR A 259 4.44 -12.76 4.45
C THR A 259 3.26 -13.73 4.66
N THR A 260 2.37 -13.40 5.61
CA THR A 260 1.18 -14.18 5.93
C THR A 260 -0.10 -13.35 5.77
N PHE A 261 -1.08 -13.88 5.05
CA PHE A 261 -2.46 -13.36 5.00
C PHE A 261 -3.39 -14.38 5.67
N THR A 262 -4.18 -13.94 6.64
CA THR A 262 -5.14 -14.80 7.34
C THR A 262 -6.49 -14.12 7.48
N ARG A 263 -7.56 -14.76 6.98
CA ARG A 263 -8.94 -14.20 7.03
C ARG A 263 -9.06 -12.82 6.38
N CYS A 264 -8.37 -12.63 5.25
CA CYS A 264 -8.39 -11.38 4.51
C CYS A 264 -9.21 -11.49 3.23
N TYR A 265 -9.85 -10.42 2.78
CA TYR A 265 -10.65 -10.48 1.57
C TYR A 265 -10.71 -9.19 0.74
N SER A 266 -10.99 -9.34 -0.54
CA SER A 266 -11.24 -8.22 -1.46
C SER A 266 -12.57 -8.39 -2.18
N THR A 267 -13.29 -7.29 -2.36
CA THR A 267 -14.59 -7.30 -3.06
C THR A 267 -14.73 -6.25 -4.16
N GLY A 268 -13.83 -5.26 -4.22
CA GLY A 268 -13.82 -4.26 -5.29
C GLY A 268 -13.37 -4.86 -6.61
N ASP A 269 -13.94 -4.35 -7.69
CA ASP A 269 -13.61 -4.78 -9.05
C ASP A 269 -12.19 -4.33 -9.41
N VAL A 270 -11.50 -5.14 -10.21
CA VAL A 270 -10.13 -4.86 -10.65
C VAL A 270 -10.11 -4.70 -12.16
N SER A 271 -9.79 -3.48 -12.57
CA SER A 271 -9.60 -3.11 -13.97
C SER A 271 -8.13 -2.87 -14.24
N GLY A 272 -7.55 -3.74 -15.04
CA GLY A 272 -6.19 -3.57 -15.52
C GLY A 272 -6.21 -3.12 -16.99
N LEU A 273 -5.52 -2.02 -17.27
CA LEU A 273 -5.44 -1.38 -18.57
C LEU A 273 -3.98 -1.43 -19.04
N GLU A 274 -3.69 -2.25 -20.05
CA GLU A 274 -2.35 -2.30 -20.63
C GLU A 274 -2.06 -1.00 -21.41
N GLY A 275 -0.86 -0.43 -21.21
CA GLY A 275 -0.41 0.71 -22.01
C GLY A 275 0.07 0.26 -23.40
N ALA A 276 -0.32 0.98 -24.44
CA ALA A 276 -0.11 0.57 -25.84
C ALA A 276 1.34 0.66 -26.37
N THR A 277 2.40 0.56 -25.53
CA THR A 277 3.75 1.02 -25.95
C THR A 277 4.98 0.25 -25.47
N SER A 278 4.90 -0.80 -24.63
CA SER A 278 6.14 -1.48 -24.19
C SER A 278 6.58 -2.62 -25.10
N THR A 279 7.90 -2.67 -25.34
CA THR A 279 8.62 -3.78 -26.00
C THR A 279 8.92 -4.96 -25.06
N TRP A 280 8.56 -4.84 -23.77
CA TRP A 280 8.71 -5.86 -22.72
C TRP A 280 7.58 -5.64 -21.69
N GLY A 281 6.56 -6.49 -21.67
CA GLY A 281 5.40 -6.36 -20.78
C GLY A 281 5.41 -7.40 -19.65
N TYR A 282 5.46 -6.97 -18.38
CA TYR A 282 5.18 -7.82 -17.22
C TYR A 282 3.86 -7.36 -16.61
N TYR A 283 2.82 -8.16 -16.78
CA TYR A 283 1.47 -7.75 -16.46
C TYR A 283 0.75 -8.80 -15.62
N ALA A 284 0.48 -8.50 -14.35
CA ALA A 284 -0.06 -9.47 -13.40
C ALA A 284 -1.31 -8.93 -12.72
N VAL A 285 -2.47 -9.56 -12.96
CA VAL A 285 -3.76 -9.10 -12.42
C VAL A 285 -4.44 -10.22 -11.65
N GLY A 286 -4.78 -9.97 -10.39
CA GLY A 286 -5.59 -10.89 -9.62
C GLY A 286 -6.57 -10.18 -8.72
N SER A 287 -7.71 -10.81 -8.43
CA SER A 287 -8.73 -10.12 -7.64
C SER A 287 -8.36 -10.06 -6.16
N PHE A 288 -7.44 -10.92 -5.69
CA PHE A 288 -6.82 -10.80 -4.37
C PHE A 288 -5.41 -10.23 -4.48
N VAL A 289 -4.49 -10.92 -5.18
CA VAL A 289 -3.10 -10.45 -5.36
C VAL A 289 -2.74 -10.35 -6.83
N GLY A 290 -2.10 -9.26 -7.23
CA GLY A 290 -1.55 -9.12 -8.58
C GLY A 290 -0.37 -10.06 -8.81
N SER A 291 0.72 -9.86 -8.07
CA SER A 291 1.93 -10.68 -8.18
C SER A 291 2.45 -11.17 -6.83
N LEU A 292 2.83 -12.45 -6.79
CA LEU A 292 3.59 -13.07 -5.71
C LEU A 292 5.04 -13.29 -6.16
N GLU A 293 5.98 -12.62 -5.51
CA GLU A 293 7.41 -12.68 -5.87
C GLU A 293 8.24 -13.13 -4.65
N ASP A 294 9.40 -13.73 -4.86
CA ASP A 294 10.45 -13.79 -3.83
C ASP A 294 11.78 -13.37 -4.48
N PRO A 295 12.33 -12.20 -4.11
CA PRO A 295 13.61 -11.75 -4.65
C PRO A 295 14.80 -12.62 -4.19
N THR A 296 14.66 -13.32 -3.06
CA THR A 296 15.74 -14.02 -2.35
C THR A 296 15.78 -15.54 -2.55
N ALA A 297 14.73 -16.12 -3.16
CA ALA A 297 14.56 -17.58 -3.30
C ALA A 297 14.71 -18.30 -1.94
N SER A 298 14.10 -17.73 -0.90
CA SER A 298 14.15 -18.28 0.45
C SER A 298 13.36 -19.59 0.54
N PRO A 299 13.71 -20.50 1.47
CA PRO A 299 12.93 -21.72 1.69
C PRO A 299 11.58 -21.45 2.38
N ASN A 300 11.24 -20.19 2.71
CA ASN A 300 10.07 -19.84 3.48
C ASN A 300 8.97 -19.31 2.58
N ASN A 301 7.88 -20.05 2.54
CA ASN A 301 6.77 -19.77 1.64
C ASN A 301 5.81 -18.78 2.29
N GLY A 302 5.35 -17.79 1.53
CA GLY A 302 4.23 -16.94 1.93
C GLY A 302 2.99 -17.79 2.21
N LEU A 303 2.24 -17.44 3.25
CA LEU A 303 1.06 -18.19 3.70
C LEU A 303 -0.21 -17.41 3.44
N PHE A 304 -1.16 -18.02 2.72
CA PHE A 304 -2.51 -17.52 2.54
C PHE A 304 -3.47 -18.52 3.19
N GLU A 305 -4.19 -18.09 4.22
CA GLU A 305 -5.14 -18.93 4.93
C GLU A 305 -6.50 -18.26 5.09
N ARG A 306 -7.57 -18.91 4.61
CA ARG A 306 -8.96 -18.43 4.75
C ARG A 306 -9.19 -17.06 4.12
N CYS A 307 -8.53 -16.80 2.99
CA CYS A 307 -8.69 -15.57 2.23
C CYS A 307 -9.71 -15.75 1.11
N TRP A 308 -10.39 -14.69 0.69
CA TRP A 308 -11.25 -14.77 -0.49
C TRP A 308 -11.31 -13.50 -1.31
N ALA A 309 -11.69 -13.62 -2.56
CA ALA A 309 -11.95 -12.48 -3.42
C ALA A 309 -13.22 -12.68 -4.26
N THR A 310 -13.98 -11.60 -4.46
CA THR A 310 -15.25 -11.61 -5.22
C THR A 310 -15.32 -10.56 -6.31
N GLY A 311 -14.41 -9.57 -6.31
CA GLY A 311 -14.46 -8.49 -7.29
C GLY A 311 -14.14 -9.01 -8.70
N ASP A 312 -14.84 -8.51 -9.69
CA ASP A 312 -14.67 -8.94 -11.08
C ASP A 312 -13.36 -8.41 -11.67
N LEU A 313 -12.78 -9.18 -12.58
CA LEU A 313 -11.57 -8.83 -13.29
C LEU A 313 -11.92 -8.39 -14.71
N THR A 314 -11.53 -7.17 -15.07
CA THR A 314 -11.63 -6.67 -16.44
C THR A 314 -10.25 -6.30 -16.96
N LEU A 315 -9.88 -6.89 -18.10
CA LEU A 315 -8.62 -6.61 -18.79
C LEU A 315 -8.90 -5.96 -20.13
N PHE A 316 -8.20 -4.87 -20.44
CA PHE A 316 -8.30 -4.19 -21.73
C PHE A 316 -6.95 -4.19 -22.48
N GLU A 317 -7.05 -4.08 -23.81
CA GLU A 317 -5.98 -4.22 -24.80
C GLU A 317 -4.83 -3.22 -24.65
N GLY A 318 -3.59 -3.71 -24.78
CA GLY A 318 -2.40 -2.97 -25.20
C GLY A 318 -1.76 -3.65 -26.41
N ASP A 319 -1.15 -2.85 -27.29
CA ASP A 319 -0.49 -3.30 -28.53
C ASP A 319 0.73 -4.19 -28.17
N THR A 320 0.60 -5.51 -28.35
CA THR A 320 1.59 -6.51 -27.90
C THR A 320 2.93 -6.35 -28.64
N ALA A 321 4.02 -6.22 -27.90
CA ALA A 321 5.35 -6.53 -28.41
C ALA A 321 5.99 -7.63 -27.54
N ASP A 322 6.16 -8.80 -28.15
CA ASP A 322 7.11 -9.89 -27.85
C ASP A 322 7.80 -9.76 -26.47
N GLY A 323 7.11 -10.18 -25.41
CA GLY A 323 7.66 -10.23 -24.07
C GLY A 323 6.80 -11.10 -23.18
N ASP A 324 7.20 -12.38 -23.03
CA ASP A 324 6.66 -13.31 -22.04
C ASP A 324 6.59 -12.67 -20.64
N TYR A 325 5.73 -13.19 -19.74
CA TYR A 325 5.70 -13.06 -18.26
C TYR A 325 4.43 -12.46 -17.63
N GLY A 326 3.33 -12.25 -18.35
CA GLY A 326 2.05 -11.80 -17.77
C GLY A 326 1.08 -12.91 -17.34
N GLY A 327 0.24 -12.67 -16.32
CA GLY A 327 -0.77 -13.61 -15.84
C GLY A 327 -1.99 -12.96 -15.20
N ALA A 328 -3.18 -13.44 -15.55
CA ALA A 328 -4.44 -13.02 -14.94
C ALA A 328 -5.16 -14.20 -14.29
N GLY A 329 -5.42 -14.08 -12.99
CA GLY A 329 -6.05 -15.14 -12.21
C GLY A 329 -7.10 -14.64 -11.25
N GLY A 330 -8.19 -15.40 -11.11
CA GLY A 330 -9.31 -15.01 -10.25
C GLY A 330 -8.95 -14.90 -8.76
N PHE A 331 -7.78 -15.33 -8.30
CA PHE A 331 -7.28 -15.04 -6.94
C PHE A 331 -5.89 -14.40 -6.99
N VAL A 332 -4.96 -15.02 -7.73
CA VAL A 332 -3.59 -14.53 -7.91
C VAL A 332 -3.27 -14.36 -9.40
N GLY A 333 -2.73 -13.21 -9.81
CA GLY A 333 -2.33 -12.96 -11.19
C GLY A 333 -1.10 -13.78 -11.60
N ASN A 334 0.04 -13.53 -10.95
CA ASN A 334 1.29 -14.24 -11.21
C ASN A 334 1.95 -14.74 -9.92
N ILE A 335 2.69 -15.85 -10.03
CA ILE A 335 3.64 -16.32 -9.01
C ILE A 335 5.00 -16.52 -9.65
N SER A 336 6.02 -15.98 -8.99
CA SER A 336 7.41 -15.99 -9.43
C SER A 336 8.37 -16.51 -8.37
N ARG A 337 9.26 -17.43 -8.78
CA ARG A 337 10.43 -17.98 -8.07
C ARG A 337 10.17 -18.85 -6.83
N VAL A 338 9.20 -18.55 -5.98
CA VAL A 338 8.93 -19.36 -4.76
C VAL A 338 7.44 -19.69 -4.64
N PRO A 339 7.10 -20.97 -4.41
CA PRO A 339 5.72 -21.38 -4.26
C PRO A 339 5.12 -20.93 -2.92
N PRO A 340 3.96 -20.25 -2.90
CA PRO A 340 3.25 -20.00 -1.65
C PRO A 340 2.59 -21.27 -1.11
N ILE A 341 2.15 -21.16 0.14
CA ILE A 341 1.20 -22.08 0.76
C ILE A 341 -0.16 -21.39 0.76
N ILE A 342 -1.12 -21.91 0.00
CA ILE A 342 -2.49 -21.39 -0.10
C ILE A 342 -3.47 -22.43 0.45
N ARG A 343 -4.22 -22.07 1.49
CA ARG A 343 -5.12 -22.99 2.21
C ARG A 343 -6.48 -22.34 2.47
N ASN A 344 -7.54 -23.05 2.08
CA ASN A 344 -8.91 -22.61 2.30
C ASN A 344 -9.17 -21.23 1.69
N CYS A 345 -8.66 -20.97 0.48
CA CYS A 345 -8.84 -19.69 -0.19
C CYS A 345 -9.81 -19.80 -1.37
N TYR A 346 -10.60 -18.76 -1.60
CA TYR A 346 -11.71 -18.81 -2.55
C TYR A 346 -11.70 -17.61 -3.49
N SER A 347 -11.98 -17.84 -4.76
CA SER A 347 -12.35 -16.79 -5.69
C SER A 347 -13.77 -17.02 -6.17
N TRP A 348 -14.54 -15.96 -6.33
CA TRP A 348 -15.80 -15.94 -7.08
C TRP A 348 -15.81 -14.86 -8.16
N SER A 349 -14.62 -14.38 -8.54
CA SER A 349 -14.44 -13.35 -9.54
C SER A 349 -14.75 -13.88 -10.94
N SER A 350 -15.48 -13.11 -11.74
CA SER A 350 -15.51 -13.34 -13.18
C SER A 350 -14.29 -12.69 -13.83
N LEU A 351 -13.81 -13.28 -14.93
CA LEU A 351 -12.74 -12.71 -15.73
C LEU A 351 -13.27 -12.36 -17.11
N THR A 352 -13.26 -11.08 -17.43
CA THR A 352 -13.67 -10.55 -18.72
C THR A 352 -12.45 -10.00 -19.45
N MET A 353 -12.23 -10.47 -20.67
CA MET A 353 -11.27 -9.91 -21.61
C MET A 353 -12.03 -9.31 -22.78
N THR A 354 -11.70 -8.07 -23.13
CA THR A 354 -12.17 -7.48 -24.39
C THR A 354 -11.34 -8.06 -25.56
N ASP A 355 -11.95 -8.16 -26.75
CA ASP A 355 -11.41 -8.84 -27.94
C ASP A 355 -9.96 -8.39 -28.26
N GLY A 356 -9.06 -9.35 -28.56
CA GLY A 356 -7.66 -9.07 -28.95
C GLY A 356 -6.54 -9.42 -27.95
N ALA A 357 -6.84 -9.84 -26.72
CA ALA A 357 -5.83 -10.12 -25.71
C ALA A 357 -5.28 -11.56 -25.80
N VAL A 358 -4.16 -11.76 -26.51
CA VAL A 358 -3.70 -13.12 -26.91
C VAL A 358 -2.49 -13.65 -26.12
N GLU A 359 -1.87 -12.91 -25.19
CA GLU A 359 -0.55 -13.31 -24.65
C GLU A 359 -0.37 -13.27 -23.11
N VAL A 360 -1.44 -13.46 -22.33
CA VAL A 360 -1.33 -13.62 -20.86
C VAL A 360 -1.66 -15.04 -20.40
N GLY A 361 -0.97 -15.53 -19.37
CA GLY A 361 -1.34 -16.77 -18.68
C GLY A 361 -2.68 -16.60 -17.98
N LEU A 362 -3.73 -17.26 -18.46
CA LEU A 362 -5.07 -17.20 -17.90
C LEU A 362 -5.36 -18.43 -17.05
N GLY A 363 -5.87 -18.23 -15.84
CA GLY A 363 -6.44 -19.33 -15.08
C GLY A 363 -7.50 -18.89 -14.08
N GLY A 364 -8.43 -19.80 -13.79
CA GLY A 364 -9.58 -19.48 -12.94
C GLY A 364 -9.17 -19.01 -11.55
N PHE A 365 -8.20 -19.68 -10.91
CA PHE A 365 -7.71 -19.31 -9.57
C PHE A 365 -6.39 -18.55 -9.65
N MET A 366 -5.50 -18.98 -10.55
CA MET A 366 -4.15 -18.46 -10.71
C MET A 366 -3.85 -18.24 -12.19
N GLY A 367 -3.28 -17.09 -12.55
CA GLY A 367 -3.00 -16.76 -13.94
C GLY A 367 -1.76 -17.44 -14.49
N ALA A 368 -0.58 -17.02 -14.03
CA ALA A 368 0.70 -17.54 -14.49
C ALA A 368 1.60 -18.00 -13.33
N LEU A 369 2.37 -19.06 -13.61
CA LEU A 369 3.38 -19.60 -12.71
C LEU A 369 4.70 -19.54 -13.48
N THR A 370 5.49 -18.49 -13.28
CA THR A 370 6.68 -18.22 -14.09
C THR A 370 7.95 -18.35 -13.25
N ASP A 371 9.01 -18.88 -13.86
CA ASP A 371 10.36 -18.65 -13.34
C ASP A 371 11.05 -17.65 -14.27
N VAL A 372 11.40 -16.50 -13.73
CA VAL A 372 12.00 -15.38 -14.49
C VAL A 372 13.41 -15.71 -15.01
N SER A 373 13.91 -16.93 -14.79
CA SER A 373 15.28 -17.36 -15.13
C SER A 373 15.40 -18.65 -15.95
N GLY A 374 14.30 -19.28 -16.37
CA GLY A 374 14.34 -20.58 -17.07
C GLY A 374 14.82 -21.75 -16.21
N LEU A 375 14.83 -21.59 -14.89
CA LEU A 375 15.02 -22.64 -13.90
C LEU A 375 13.64 -23.18 -13.48
N ASN A 376 13.52 -24.50 -13.27
CA ASN A 376 12.27 -25.07 -12.78
C ASN A 376 11.91 -24.46 -11.42
N ILE A 377 10.62 -24.24 -11.15
CA ILE A 377 10.13 -24.07 -9.78
C ILE A 377 10.70 -25.23 -8.97
N THR A 378 11.56 -24.93 -8.00
CA THR A 378 12.42 -25.92 -7.36
C THR A 378 11.73 -26.66 -6.21
N ALA A 379 10.48 -26.31 -5.89
CA ALA A 379 9.67 -26.87 -4.81
C ALA A 379 8.17 -26.92 -5.14
N ASP A 380 7.43 -27.83 -4.50
CA ASP A 380 5.99 -27.99 -4.72
C ASP A 380 5.18 -26.84 -4.09
N ALA A 381 4.33 -26.18 -4.89
CA ALA A 381 3.28 -25.32 -4.35
C ALA A 381 2.22 -26.12 -3.61
N THR A 382 1.83 -25.66 -2.42
CA THR A 382 0.77 -26.29 -1.64
C THR A 382 -0.51 -25.49 -1.79
N ILE A 383 -1.44 -26.00 -2.60
CA ILE A 383 -2.80 -25.47 -2.73
C ILE A 383 -3.77 -26.50 -2.14
N LEU A 384 -4.46 -26.13 -1.07
CA LEU A 384 -5.35 -27.04 -0.33
C LEU A 384 -6.71 -26.39 -0.09
N ASN A 385 -7.79 -27.10 -0.43
CA ASN A 385 -9.17 -26.64 -0.26
C ASN A 385 -9.43 -25.25 -0.90
N CYS A 386 -8.94 -25.04 -2.12
CA CYS A 386 -9.14 -23.78 -2.85
C CYS A 386 -10.10 -23.97 -4.02
N TYR A 387 -10.93 -22.96 -4.30
CA TYR A 387 -12.02 -23.04 -5.28
C TYR A 387 -12.19 -21.73 -6.04
N THR A 388 -12.77 -21.85 -7.24
CA THR A 388 -13.18 -20.78 -8.15
C THR A 388 -14.65 -20.96 -8.51
#